data_AF-A0A7C7PIX8-F1
#
_entry.id   AF-A0A7C7PIX8-F1
#
_cell.length_a   1.000
_cell.length_b   1.000
_cell.length_c   1.000
_cell.angle_alpha   90.00
_cell.angle_beta   90.00
_cell.angle_gamma   90.00
#
_symmetry.space_group_name_H-M   'P 1'
#
loop_
_entity.id
_entity.type
_entity.pdbx_description
1 polymer ?
#
loop_
_entity_poly.entity_id
_entity_poly.type
_entity_poly.pdbx_seq_one_letter_code
_entity_poly.pdbx_strand_id
1 'polypeptide(L)'
;MVYIPFNDKERIKKIVETIKNFFPNISIIGCSVPWIIYNSKINDNLILVSLLFFEKSFAKVVYFEGKDFFQSGVKLGNYVKDFYPYTKATLVFIDTIFPNIEKFLKGIDSVNKETLIVGALILKNKDKKESVIFVNNKVFSKGCVATIFYGENLNIDTFYCLGWRAIGKNYQVTLAKENKILEIEKIKATKFYKSHLKENSLQVWLYFPLILVDRHFKILRTPIKINGTSIKFGGNIKKMKM
;
A
#
# COMPACT_ATOMS: atom_id res chain seq x y z
N MET A 1 -2.99 10.15 12.61
CA MET A 1 -2.56 8.82 12.13
C MET A 1 -1.77 8.12 13.22
N VAL A 2 -1.98 6.82 13.43
CA VAL A 2 -1.32 6.04 14.48
C VAL A 2 -0.78 4.74 13.88
N TYR A 3 0.52 4.50 14.04
CA TYR A 3 1.20 3.29 13.58
C TYR A 3 1.65 2.48 14.79
N ILE A 4 1.28 1.20 14.82
CA ILE A 4 1.50 0.32 15.98
C ILE A 4 2.24 -0.95 15.57
N PRO A 5 3.11 -1.51 16.43
CA PRO A 5 3.80 -2.77 16.14
C PRO A 5 3.01 -4.01 16.60
N PHE A 6 1.78 -3.83 17.10
CA PHE A 6 0.95 -4.90 17.67
C PHE A 6 -0.48 -4.84 17.15
N ASN A 7 -1.25 -5.90 17.44
CA ASN A 7 -2.65 -6.05 17.00
C ASN A 7 -3.66 -6.12 18.15
N ASP A 8 -3.22 -5.83 19.38
CA ASP A 8 -4.04 -5.88 20.58
C ASP A 8 -5.11 -4.78 20.58
N LYS A 9 -6.39 -5.19 20.54
CA LYS A 9 -7.54 -4.27 20.44
C LYS A 9 -7.70 -3.39 21.67
N GLU A 10 -7.43 -3.90 22.87
CA GLU A 10 -7.57 -3.14 24.10
C GLU A 10 -6.49 -2.07 24.21
N ARG A 11 -5.25 -2.39 23.81
CA ARG A 11 -4.17 -1.40 23.70
C ARG A 11 -4.50 -0.33 22.65
N ILE A 12 -5.06 -0.71 21.50
CA ILE A 12 -5.52 0.24 20.47
C ILE A 12 -6.57 1.18 21.06
N LYS A 13 -7.58 0.64 21.74
CA LYS A 13 -8.65 1.41 22.36
C LYS A 13 -8.09 2.42 23.39
N LYS A 14 -7.19 1.99 24.27
CA LYS A 14 -6.51 2.88 25.23
C LYS A 14 -5.74 4.01 24.55
N ILE A 15 -5.05 3.74 23.44
CA ILE A 15 -4.36 4.79 22.66
C ILE A 15 -5.37 5.79 22.10
N VAL A 16 -6.46 5.29 21.50
CA VAL A 16 -7.51 6.14 20.92
C VAL A 16 -8.16 7.01 21.99
N GLU A 17 -8.50 6.44 23.15
CA GLU A 17 -9.04 7.17 24.29
C GLU A 17 -8.07 8.24 24.81
N THR A 18 -6.79 7.89 24.96
CA THR A 18 -5.74 8.84 25.37
C THR A 18 -5.69 10.03 24.43
N ILE A 19 -5.64 9.80 23.11
CA ILE A 19 -5.59 10.88 22.11
C ILE A 19 -6.88 11.73 22.16
N LYS A 20 -8.05 11.09 22.31
CA LYS A 20 -9.34 11.81 22.38
C LYS A 20 -9.50 12.64 23.65
N ASN A 21 -8.87 12.26 24.76
CA ASN A 21 -8.88 13.08 25.96
C ASN A 21 -8.17 14.43 25.75
N PHE A 22 -7.12 14.47 24.95
CA PHE A 22 -6.46 15.72 24.56
C PHE A 22 -7.18 16.43 23.42
N PHE A 23 -7.75 15.68 22.46
CA PHE A 23 -8.39 16.23 21.26
C PHE A 23 -9.74 15.55 20.99
N PRO A 24 -10.84 15.98 21.64
CA PRO A 24 -12.13 15.27 21.57
C PRO A 24 -12.71 15.10 20.17
N ASN A 25 -12.48 16.08 19.29
CA ASN A 25 -13.05 16.13 17.94
C ASN A 25 -12.12 15.56 16.86
N ILE A 26 -10.96 15.01 17.22
CA ILE A 26 -10.01 14.49 16.23
C ILE A 26 -10.49 13.18 15.63
N SER A 27 -10.34 13.05 14.31
CA SER A 27 -10.51 11.76 13.63
C SER A 27 -9.21 10.98 13.68
N ILE A 28 -9.26 9.74 14.19
CA ILE A 28 -8.09 8.89 14.35
C ILE A 28 -8.17 7.76 13.34
N ILE A 29 -7.12 7.63 12.53
CA ILE A 29 -6.89 6.45 11.68
C ILE A 29 -5.58 5.81 12.09
N GLY A 30 -5.45 4.50 11.93
CA GLY A 30 -4.19 3.83 12.18
C GLY A 30 -4.11 2.42 11.62
N CYS A 31 -2.92 1.86 11.70
CA CYS A 31 -2.63 0.53 11.18
C CYS A 31 -1.46 -0.14 11.92
N SER A 32 -1.45 -1.47 11.88
CA SER A 32 -0.31 -2.27 12.32
C SER A 32 0.81 -2.22 11.30
N VAL A 33 2.05 -2.03 11.74
CA VAL A 33 3.24 -2.06 10.90
C VAL A 33 4.28 -2.99 11.53
N PRO A 34 5.08 -3.71 10.73
CA PRO A 34 6.11 -4.61 11.29
C PRO A 34 7.27 -3.83 11.91
N TRP A 35 7.58 -2.64 11.38
CA TRP A 35 8.68 -1.80 11.81
C TRP A 35 8.33 -0.33 11.61
N ILE A 36 8.88 0.53 12.46
CA ILE A 36 8.82 1.99 12.34
C ILE A 36 10.25 2.53 12.18
N ILE A 37 10.44 3.37 11.18
CA ILE A 37 11.68 4.13 11.01
C ILE A 37 11.47 5.48 11.70
N TYR A 38 12.26 5.75 12.73
CA TYR A 38 12.22 7.01 13.47
C TYR A 38 13.64 7.39 13.89
N ASN A 39 14.03 8.65 13.69
CA ASN A 39 15.40 9.16 13.93
C ASN A 39 16.49 8.24 13.36
N SER A 40 16.33 7.85 12.10
CA SER A 40 17.26 6.97 11.37
C SER A 40 17.47 5.58 11.98
N LYS A 41 16.57 5.13 12.88
CA LYS A 41 16.60 3.81 13.52
C LYS A 41 15.34 3.02 13.19
N ILE A 42 15.50 1.72 13.01
CA ILE A 42 14.40 0.76 12.87
C ILE A 42 13.98 0.35 14.27
N ASN A 43 12.68 0.47 14.58
CA ASN A 43 12.09 0.11 15.86
C ASN A 43 10.88 -0.79 15.64
N ASP A 44 10.75 -1.85 16.42
CA ASP A 44 9.62 -2.78 16.45
C ASP A 44 8.76 -2.67 17.71
N ASN A 45 9.11 -1.77 18.63
CA ASN A 45 8.41 -1.61 19.92
C ASN A 45 7.88 -0.19 20.15
N LEU A 46 7.97 0.69 19.15
CA LEU A 46 7.53 2.09 19.23
C LEU A 46 6.11 2.25 18.70
N ILE A 47 5.30 3.12 19.30
CA ILE A 47 4.04 3.61 18.72
C ILE A 47 4.33 4.98 18.11
N LEU A 48 4.04 5.15 16.83
CA LEU A 48 4.21 6.44 16.14
C LEU A 48 2.86 7.12 15.97
N VAL A 49 2.74 8.33 16.49
CA VAL A 49 1.55 9.17 16.34
C VAL A 49 1.93 10.39 15.52
N SER A 50 1.16 10.65 14.46
CA SER A 50 1.26 11.85 13.63
C SER A 50 -0.08 12.58 13.65
N LEU A 51 -0.06 13.83 14.10
CA LEU A 51 -1.23 14.70 14.20
C LEU A 51 -1.18 15.75 13.10
N LEU A 52 -2.32 15.99 12.45
CA LEU A 52 -2.49 17.06 11.47
C LEU A 52 -3.69 17.90 11.89
N PHE A 53 -3.48 19.21 11.96
CA PHE A 53 -4.51 20.20 12.23
C PHE A 53 -4.50 21.21 11.08
N PHE A 54 -5.69 21.64 10.67
CA PHE A 54 -5.86 22.58 9.58
C PHE A 54 -6.68 23.77 10.07
N GLU A 55 -6.26 24.98 9.71
CA GLU A 55 -7.02 26.20 10.00
C GLU A 55 -8.07 26.48 8.93
N LYS A 56 -7.70 26.33 7.64
CA LYS A 56 -8.53 26.68 6.47
C LYS A 56 -8.67 25.53 5.48
N SER A 57 -8.58 24.30 5.96
CA SER A 57 -8.66 23.09 5.15
C SER A 57 -9.24 21.96 6.00
N PHE A 58 -9.61 20.86 5.35
CA PHE A 58 -10.40 19.83 5.98
C PHE A 58 -9.90 18.45 5.61
N ALA A 59 -10.18 17.50 6.49
CA ALA A 59 -9.92 16.09 6.28
C ALA A 59 -11.20 15.30 6.57
N LYS A 60 -11.64 14.48 5.62
CA LYS A 60 -12.76 13.54 5.81
C LYS A 60 -12.24 12.12 5.88
N VAL A 61 -12.49 11.44 6.99
CA VAL A 61 -12.18 10.01 7.13
C VAL A 61 -13.38 9.17 6.68
N VAL A 62 -13.12 8.20 5.81
CA VAL A 62 -14.07 7.17 5.39
C VAL A 62 -13.41 5.79 5.52
N TYR A 63 -14.20 4.74 5.70
CA TYR A 63 -13.67 3.38 5.76
C TYR A 63 -14.66 2.39 5.15
N PHE A 64 -14.11 1.30 4.61
CA PHE A 64 -14.88 0.23 3.99
C PHE A 64 -14.35 -1.10 4.49
N GLU A 65 -15.20 -1.87 5.18
CA GLU A 65 -14.87 -3.23 5.61
C GLU A 65 -15.27 -4.24 4.55
N GLY A 66 -14.49 -5.31 4.44
CA GLY A 66 -14.80 -6.45 3.60
C GLY A 66 -13.71 -6.79 2.59
N LYS A 67 -14.06 -7.67 1.64
CA LYS A 67 -13.13 -8.26 0.66
C LYS A 67 -13.42 -7.82 -0.78
N ASP A 68 -14.50 -7.10 -1.02
CA ASP A 68 -14.77 -6.56 -2.36
C ASP A 68 -14.04 -5.24 -2.55
N PHE A 69 -12.79 -5.37 -2.96
CA PHE A 69 -11.90 -4.24 -3.16
C PHE A 69 -12.29 -3.38 -4.36
N PHE A 70 -12.85 -3.96 -5.43
CA PHE A 70 -13.33 -3.16 -6.56
C PHE A 70 -14.49 -2.27 -6.11
N GLN A 71 -15.49 -2.85 -5.45
CA GLN A 71 -16.62 -2.06 -4.95
C GLN A 71 -16.21 -1.05 -3.86
N SER A 72 -15.23 -1.40 -3.02
CA SER A 72 -14.66 -0.44 -2.06
C SER A 72 -13.98 0.74 -2.76
N GLY A 73 -13.29 0.48 -3.88
CA GLY A 73 -12.72 1.52 -4.74
C GLY A 73 -13.78 2.41 -5.38
N VAL A 74 -14.84 1.82 -5.93
CA VAL A 74 -15.99 2.56 -6.49
C VAL A 74 -16.61 3.47 -5.43
N LYS A 75 -16.87 2.94 -4.23
CA LYS A 75 -17.40 3.72 -3.10
C LYS A 75 -16.48 4.89 -2.76
N LEU A 76 -15.17 4.64 -2.59
CA LEU A 76 -14.22 5.70 -2.30
C LEU A 76 -14.19 6.76 -3.40
N GLY A 77 -14.13 6.36 -4.67
CA GLY A 77 -14.10 7.29 -5.80
C GLY A 77 -15.32 8.20 -5.86
N ASN A 78 -16.51 7.69 -5.54
CA ASN A 78 -17.73 8.50 -5.42
C ASN A 78 -17.67 9.46 -4.22
N TYR A 79 -17.25 8.99 -3.04
CA TYR A 79 -17.07 9.88 -1.89
C TYR A 79 -16.09 11.02 -2.18
N VAL A 80 -15.03 10.77 -2.94
CA VAL A 80 -14.07 11.81 -3.32
C VAL A 80 -14.70 12.87 -4.23
N LYS A 81 -15.63 12.48 -5.11
CA LYS A 81 -16.34 13.43 -5.99
C LYS A 81 -17.19 14.42 -5.21
N ASP A 82 -17.76 14.01 -4.07
CA ASP A 82 -18.60 14.87 -3.25
C ASP A 82 -17.85 16.10 -2.72
N PHE A 83 -16.51 16.07 -2.71
CA PHE A 83 -15.64 17.17 -2.28
C PHE A 83 -14.91 17.87 -3.45
N TYR A 84 -15.19 17.50 -4.70
CA TYR A 84 -14.64 18.15 -5.89
C TYR A 84 -15.25 19.56 -6.08
N PRO A 85 -14.49 20.59 -6.54
CA PRO A 85 -13.09 20.58 -6.98
C PRO A 85 -12.06 20.78 -5.86
N TYR A 86 -12.48 20.77 -4.59
CA TYR A 86 -11.60 21.12 -3.47
C TYR A 86 -10.73 19.97 -2.98
N THR A 87 -11.02 18.72 -3.38
CA THR A 87 -10.14 17.58 -3.07
C THR A 87 -8.75 17.78 -3.66
N LYS A 88 -7.72 17.63 -2.81
CA LYS A 88 -6.30 17.73 -3.22
C LYS A 88 -5.59 16.39 -3.22
N ALA A 89 -5.86 15.53 -2.24
CA ALA A 89 -5.35 14.16 -2.20
C ALA A 89 -6.19 13.27 -1.30
N THR A 90 -6.10 11.96 -1.51
CA THR A 90 -6.67 10.97 -0.61
C THR A 90 -5.58 10.01 -0.13
N LEU A 91 -5.36 9.95 1.18
CA LEU A 91 -4.48 8.99 1.83
C LEU A 91 -5.23 7.70 2.13
N VAL A 92 -4.74 6.55 1.67
CA VAL A 92 -5.40 5.25 1.83
C VAL A 92 -4.49 4.25 2.55
N PHE A 93 -5.00 3.63 3.61
CA PHE A 93 -4.44 2.41 4.17
C PHE A 93 -5.35 1.24 3.86
N ILE A 94 -4.78 0.18 3.29
CA ILE A 94 -5.53 -0.95 2.76
C ILE A 94 -4.89 -2.27 3.19
N ASP A 95 -5.72 -3.20 3.67
CA ASP A 95 -5.23 -4.50 4.13
C ASP A 95 -4.66 -5.34 2.98
N THR A 96 -3.66 -6.14 3.30
CA THR A 96 -2.87 -6.91 2.34
C THR A 96 -3.40 -8.31 2.11
N ILE A 97 -4.13 -8.47 1.00
CA ILE A 97 -4.09 -9.71 0.23
C ILE A 97 -3.97 -9.36 -1.25
N PHE A 98 -2.83 -9.62 -1.88
CA PHE A 98 -2.69 -9.47 -3.33
C PHE A 98 -3.55 -10.54 -4.06
N PRO A 99 -4.31 -10.25 -5.15
CA PRO A 99 -4.23 -9.15 -6.14
C PRO A 99 -5.11 -7.90 -5.90
N ASN A 100 -5.45 -7.60 -4.65
CA ASN A 100 -6.59 -6.73 -4.36
C ASN A 100 -6.40 -5.22 -4.58
N ILE A 101 -5.16 -4.71 -4.55
CA ILE A 101 -4.92 -3.26 -4.72
C ILE A 101 -5.23 -2.76 -6.12
N GLU A 102 -4.88 -3.52 -7.16
CA GLU A 102 -5.20 -3.10 -8.54
C GLU A 102 -6.70 -3.11 -8.80
N LYS A 103 -7.45 -4.02 -8.19
CA LYS A 103 -8.92 -4.01 -8.24
C LYS A 103 -9.48 -2.77 -7.56
N PHE A 104 -8.93 -2.42 -6.39
CA PHE A 104 -9.32 -1.22 -5.66
C PHE A 104 -9.09 0.05 -6.47
N LEU A 105 -7.87 0.24 -7.01
CA LEU A 105 -7.55 1.40 -7.85
C LEU A 105 -8.41 1.45 -9.11
N LYS A 106 -8.65 0.32 -9.79
CA LYS A 106 -9.58 0.24 -10.93
C LYS A 106 -11.01 0.63 -10.55
N GLY A 107 -11.45 0.29 -9.34
CA GLY A 107 -12.75 0.68 -8.83
C GLY A 107 -12.85 2.21 -8.71
N ILE A 108 -11.82 2.86 -8.16
CA ILE A 108 -11.72 4.33 -8.10
C ILE A 108 -11.74 4.90 -9.52
N ASP A 109 -10.83 4.45 -10.39
CA ASP A 109 -10.67 4.96 -11.77
C ASP A 109 -11.96 4.79 -12.61
N SER A 110 -12.80 3.81 -12.28
CA SER A 110 -14.04 3.58 -13.02
C SER A 110 -15.06 4.71 -12.83
N VAL A 111 -14.97 5.43 -11.71
CA VAL A 111 -15.85 6.57 -11.41
C VAL A 111 -15.07 7.89 -11.39
N ASN A 112 -13.83 7.93 -10.93
CA ASN A 112 -13.04 9.14 -10.71
C ASN A 112 -11.56 8.90 -11.03
N LYS A 113 -11.10 9.39 -12.20
CA LYS A 113 -9.72 9.19 -12.69
C LYS A 113 -8.72 10.25 -12.24
N GLU A 114 -9.21 11.38 -11.74
CA GLU A 114 -8.39 12.57 -11.49
C GLU A 114 -7.92 12.67 -10.04
N THR A 115 -8.33 11.72 -9.19
CA THR A 115 -7.97 11.75 -7.77
C THR A 115 -6.53 11.32 -7.55
N LEU A 116 -5.76 12.19 -6.91
CA LEU A 116 -4.46 11.84 -6.37
C LEU A 116 -4.61 10.88 -5.17
N ILE A 117 -4.22 9.63 -5.35
CA ILE A 117 -4.19 8.60 -4.29
C ILE A 117 -2.76 8.43 -3.79
N VAL A 118 -2.57 8.58 -2.48
CA VAL A 118 -1.33 8.25 -1.77
C VAL A 118 -1.62 7.25 -0.66
N GLY A 119 -0.61 6.54 -0.15
CA GLY A 119 -0.78 5.71 1.03
C GLY A 119 0.02 4.42 1.02
N ALA A 120 -0.49 3.42 1.74
CA ALA A 120 0.27 2.21 2.05
C ALA A 120 -0.58 0.95 2.07
N LEU A 121 0.03 -0.14 1.59
CA LEU A 121 -0.43 -1.50 1.81
C LEU A 121 -0.03 -1.93 3.23
N ILE A 122 -1.00 -2.36 4.03
CA ILE A 122 -0.76 -2.74 5.42
C ILE A 122 -0.39 -4.21 5.50
N LEU A 123 0.89 -4.48 5.71
CA LEU A 123 1.44 -5.84 5.79
C LEU A 123 1.17 -6.47 7.16
N LYS A 124 1.05 -7.80 7.16
CA LYS A 124 1.02 -8.58 8.40
C LYS A 124 2.36 -8.44 9.11
N ASN A 125 2.31 -8.31 10.44
CA ASN A 125 3.52 -8.41 11.25
C ASN A 125 4.03 -9.87 11.25
N LYS A 126 5.36 -10.07 11.34
CA LYS A 126 6.07 -11.34 11.13
C LYS A 126 5.51 -12.50 11.95
N ASP A 127 5.00 -12.19 13.14
CA ASP A 127 4.46 -13.18 14.09
C ASP A 127 2.92 -13.15 14.22
N LYS A 128 2.22 -12.41 13.35
CA LYS A 128 0.78 -12.19 13.46
C LYS A 128 0.02 -12.76 12.28
N LYS A 129 -1.13 -13.38 12.58
CA LYS A 129 -2.00 -14.02 11.57
C LYS A 129 -2.63 -13.03 10.60
N GLU A 130 -2.87 -11.79 11.05
CA GLU A 130 -3.57 -10.75 10.28
C GLU A 130 -2.90 -9.39 10.48
N SER A 131 -3.14 -8.47 9.55
CA SER A 131 -2.84 -7.06 9.75
C SER A 131 -4.05 -6.39 10.42
N VAL A 132 -3.85 -5.22 11.01
CA VAL A 132 -4.92 -4.43 11.64
C VAL A 132 -4.95 -3.04 11.04
N ILE A 133 -6.16 -2.57 10.76
CA ILE A 133 -6.48 -1.19 10.44
C ILE A 133 -7.55 -0.74 11.44
N PHE A 134 -7.51 0.51 11.85
CA PHE A 134 -8.52 1.06 12.73
C PHE A 134 -8.88 2.50 12.41
N VAL A 135 -10.13 2.83 12.73
CA VAL A 135 -10.69 4.18 12.68
C VAL A 135 -11.40 4.45 13.99
N ASN A 136 -10.89 5.39 14.77
CA ASN A 136 -11.30 5.59 16.16
C ASN A 136 -11.28 4.24 16.90
N ASN A 137 -12.37 3.88 17.59
CA ASN A 137 -12.48 2.61 18.32
C ASN A 137 -12.77 1.39 17.43
N LYS A 138 -12.97 1.58 16.13
CA LYS A 138 -13.33 0.50 15.21
C LYS A 138 -12.09 -0.14 14.63
N VAL A 139 -11.90 -1.43 14.90
CA VAL A 139 -10.72 -2.22 14.50
C VAL A 139 -11.14 -3.35 13.57
N PHE A 140 -10.51 -3.42 12.40
CA PHE A 140 -10.79 -4.43 11.38
C PHE A 140 -9.51 -4.92 10.71
N SER A 141 -9.54 -6.15 10.20
CA SER A 141 -8.40 -6.78 9.52
C SER A 141 -8.58 -6.93 8.01
N LYS A 142 -9.70 -6.45 7.45
CA LYS A 142 -10.01 -6.55 6.01
C LYS A 142 -10.76 -5.32 5.54
N GLY A 143 -10.23 -4.67 4.52
CA GLY A 143 -10.81 -3.47 3.93
C GLY A 143 -9.80 -2.35 3.85
N CYS A 144 -10.29 -1.10 3.94
CA CYS A 144 -9.46 0.08 3.90
C CYS A 144 -10.03 1.22 4.76
N VAL A 145 -9.13 2.13 5.14
CA VAL A 145 -9.46 3.47 5.61
C VAL A 145 -8.85 4.48 4.65
N ALA A 146 -9.59 5.53 4.35
CA ALA A 146 -9.11 6.64 3.56
C ALA A 146 -9.34 7.97 4.30
N THR A 147 -8.44 8.91 4.08
CA THR A 147 -8.58 10.31 4.50
C THR A 147 -8.52 11.19 3.26
N ILE A 148 -9.62 11.86 2.96
CA ILE A 148 -9.75 12.80 1.85
C ILE A 148 -9.36 14.17 2.38
N PHE A 149 -8.29 14.76 1.84
CA PHE A 149 -7.86 16.10 2.17
C PHE A 149 -8.39 17.08 1.13
N TYR A 150 -9.12 18.09 1.59
CA TYR A 150 -9.79 19.06 0.71
C TYR A 150 -9.80 20.46 1.32
N GLY A 151 -9.87 21.46 0.44
CA GLY A 151 -9.93 22.87 0.80
C GLY A 151 -9.25 23.74 -0.26
N GLU A 152 -9.75 24.97 -0.43
CA GLU A 152 -9.20 25.92 -1.40
C GLU A 152 -7.74 26.27 -1.12
N ASN A 153 -7.41 26.49 0.16
CA ASN A 153 -6.09 26.91 0.61
C ASN A 153 -5.13 25.74 0.87
N LEU A 154 -5.52 24.51 0.54
CA LEU A 154 -4.71 23.32 0.76
C LEU A 154 -3.79 23.09 -0.43
N ASN A 155 -2.49 23.09 -0.17
CA ASN A 155 -1.47 22.68 -1.14
C ASN A 155 -0.90 21.32 -0.71
N ILE A 156 -0.75 20.41 -1.69
CA ILE A 156 -0.16 19.08 -1.48
C ILE A 156 0.86 18.83 -2.57
N ASP A 157 2.11 18.59 -2.15
CA ASP A 157 3.16 18.09 -3.02
C ASP A 157 3.36 16.60 -2.79
N THR A 158 3.65 15.89 -3.88
CA THR A 158 3.97 14.46 -3.81
C THR A 158 5.35 14.19 -4.33
N PHE A 159 6.10 13.41 -3.54
CA PHE A 159 7.42 12.95 -3.90
C PHE A 159 7.40 11.44 -4.05
N TYR A 160 8.06 10.96 -5.08
CA TYR A 160 8.20 9.54 -5.35
C TYR A 160 9.67 9.15 -5.22
N CYS A 161 9.95 8.21 -4.31
CA CYS A 161 11.27 7.59 -4.15
C CYS A 161 11.12 6.08 -4.21
N LEU A 162 11.71 5.47 -5.25
CA LEU A 162 11.66 4.02 -5.41
C LEU A 162 12.59 3.28 -4.44
N GLY A 163 13.66 3.94 -3.99
CA GLY A 163 14.71 3.35 -3.16
C GLY A 163 15.56 2.27 -3.86
N TRP A 164 15.16 1.80 -5.03
CA TRP A 164 15.84 0.77 -5.82
C TRP A 164 16.53 1.34 -7.05
N ARG A 165 17.75 0.87 -7.32
CA ARG A 165 18.51 1.18 -8.54
C ARG A 165 18.52 -0.04 -9.46
N ALA A 166 18.22 0.16 -10.74
CA ALA A 166 18.32 -0.89 -11.74
C ALA A 166 19.79 -1.33 -11.89
N ILE A 167 20.02 -2.62 -12.09
CA ILE A 167 21.36 -3.20 -12.29
C ILE A 167 21.33 -4.01 -13.59
N GLY A 168 22.34 -3.82 -14.43
CA GLY A 168 22.48 -4.52 -15.70
C GLY A 168 21.59 -3.97 -16.81
N LYS A 169 21.26 -4.83 -17.78
CA LYS A 169 20.44 -4.50 -18.94
C LYS A 169 18.94 -4.71 -18.67
N ASN A 170 18.11 -4.20 -19.57
CA ASN A 170 16.69 -4.52 -19.57
C ASN A 170 16.47 -5.97 -20.03
N TYR A 171 15.46 -6.62 -19.45
CA TYR A 171 15.05 -7.97 -19.80
C TYR A 171 13.57 -7.99 -20.18
N GLN A 172 13.22 -8.80 -21.17
CA GLN A 172 11.85 -9.01 -21.60
C GLN A 172 11.20 -10.15 -20.83
N VAL A 173 10.05 -9.86 -20.20
CA VAL A 173 9.16 -10.90 -19.67
C VAL A 173 8.43 -11.54 -20.86
N THR A 174 8.85 -12.73 -21.28
CA THR A 174 8.33 -13.39 -22.48
C THR A 174 7.01 -14.14 -22.22
N LEU A 175 6.81 -14.64 -21.00
CA LEU A 175 5.56 -15.31 -20.62
C LEU A 175 5.18 -14.99 -19.17
N ALA A 176 4.01 -14.39 -19.00
CA ALA A 176 3.40 -14.11 -17.70
C ALA A 176 1.88 -14.31 -17.74
N LYS A 177 1.32 -14.69 -16.58
CA LYS A 177 -0.12 -14.75 -16.33
C LYS A 177 -0.40 -14.00 -15.02
N GLU A 178 -1.11 -12.88 -15.10
CA GLU A 178 -1.35 -11.98 -13.96
C GLU A 178 -0.04 -11.56 -13.27
N ASN A 179 0.17 -11.96 -12.02
CA ASN A 179 1.39 -11.69 -11.27
C ASN A 179 2.39 -12.86 -11.25
N LYS A 180 2.19 -13.86 -12.11
CA LYS A 180 3.05 -15.03 -12.21
C LYS A 180 3.90 -14.91 -13.47
N ILE A 181 5.22 -14.79 -13.32
CA ILE A 181 6.16 -14.89 -14.43
C ILE A 181 6.54 -16.35 -14.60
N LEU A 182 6.38 -16.85 -15.83
CA LEU A 182 6.81 -18.17 -16.24
C LEU A 182 8.16 -18.09 -16.94
N GLU A 183 8.35 -17.08 -17.78
CA GLU A 183 9.56 -16.92 -18.58
C GLU A 183 10.03 -15.46 -18.67
N ILE A 184 11.35 -15.30 -18.64
CA ILE A 184 12.09 -14.06 -18.88
C ILE A 184 13.15 -14.42 -19.91
N GLU A 185 13.30 -13.66 -21.00
CA GLU A 185 14.26 -13.98 -22.09
C GLU A 185 14.12 -15.42 -22.63
N LYS A 186 12.88 -15.93 -22.77
CA LYS A 186 12.59 -17.31 -23.21
C LYS A 186 13.21 -18.40 -22.33
N ILE A 187 13.64 -18.06 -21.10
CA ILE A 187 14.10 -19.02 -20.09
C ILE A 187 13.16 -18.98 -18.88
N LYS A 188 13.04 -20.13 -18.20
CA LYS A 188 12.21 -20.27 -16.98
C LYS A 188 12.58 -19.21 -15.95
N ALA A 189 11.59 -18.56 -15.35
CA ALA A 189 11.79 -17.45 -14.41
C ALA A 189 12.71 -17.82 -13.22
N THR A 190 12.58 -19.04 -12.68
CA THR A 190 13.46 -19.51 -11.61
C THR A 190 14.89 -19.75 -12.10
N LYS A 191 15.08 -20.21 -13.34
CA LYS A 191 16.41 -20.36 -13.94
C LYS A 191 17.08 -18.99 -14.13
N PHE A 192 16.31 -18.00 -14.58
CA PHE A 192 16.76 -16.61 -14.69
C PHE A 192 17.28 -16.07 -13.35
N TYR A 193 16.47 -16.15 -12.28
CA TYR A 193 16.90 -15.64 -10.96
C TYR A 193 18.13 -16.38 -10.41
N LYS A 194 18.16 -17.72 -10.53
CA LYS A 194 19.32 -18.53 -10.10
C LYS A 194 20.60 -18.16 -10.85
N SER A 195 20.54 -17.95 -12.17
CA SER A 195 21.74 -17.67 -12.96
C SER A 195 22.31 -16.28 -12.66
N HIS A 196 21.46 -15.30 -12.36
CA HIS A 196 21.90 -13.93 -12.13
C HIS A 196 22.33 -13.67 -10.68
N LEU A 197 21.66 -14.28 -9.71
CA LEU A 197 21.95 -14.05 -8.29
C LEU A 197 22.90 -15.10 -7.70
N LYS A 198 23.15 -16.20 -8.42
CA LYS A 198 23.92 -17.38 -7.96
C LYS A 198 23.43 -17.93 -6.61
N GLU A 199 22.18 -17.66 -6.26
CA GLU A 199 21.55 -18.00 -4.99
C GLU A 199 20.11 -18.47 -5.27
N ASN A 200 19.65 -19.46 -4.50
CA ASN A 200 18.34 -20.09 -4.69
C ASN A 200 17.46 -19.93 -3.44
N SER A 201 17.43 -18.73 -2.89
CA SER A 201 16.60 -18.39 -1.75
C SER A 201 15.63 -17.27 -2.11
N LEU A 202 14.34 -17.52 -1.90
CA LEU A 202 13.32 -16.47 -2.00
C LEU A 202 13.64 -15.28 -1.08
N GLN A 203 14.28 -15.53 0.07
CA GLN A 203 14.69 -14.46 0.99
C GLN A 203 15.68 -13.49 0.34
N VAL A 204 16.60 -14.02 -0.48
CA VAL A 204 17.54 -13.19 -1.23
C VAL A 204 16.84 -12.52 -2.40
N TRP A 205 16.00 -13.25 -3.13
CA TRP A 205 15.29 -12.73 -4.30
C TRP A 205 14.32 -11.58 -3.96
N LEU A 206 13.81 -11.51 -2.72
CA LEU A 206 13.04 -10.36 -2.22
C LEU A 206 13.79 -9.03 -2.35
N TYR A 207 15.12 -9.06 -2.25
CA TYR A 207 16.00 -7.90 -2.43
C TYR A 207 16.44 -7.69 -3.88
N PHE A 208 15.84 -8.39 -4.84
CA PHE A 208 16.08 -8.17 -6.27
C PHE A 208 14.75 -8.12 -7.03
N PRO A 209 13.90 -7.11 -6.72
CA PRO A 209 12.66 -6.90 -7.44
C PRO A 209 12.91 -6.56 -8.90
N LEU A 210 11.94 -6.89 -9.76
CA LEU A 210 11.92 -6.36 -11.12
C LEU A 210 11.38 -4.93 -11.10
N ILE A 211 12.00 -4.06 -11.88
CA ILE A 211 11.50 -2.72 -12.15
C ILE A 211 10.80 -2.75 -13.50
N LEU A 212 9.48 -2.62 -13.49
CA LEU A 212 8.70 -2.38 -14.71
C LEU A 212 8.72 -0.88 -15.01
N VAL A 213 8.89 -0.53 -16.27
CA VAL A 213 8.79 0.86 -16.74
C VAL A 213 7.42 1.01 -17.41
N ASP A 214 6.51 1.78 -16.79
CA ASP A 214 5.19 2.10 -17.33
C ASP A 214 5.09 3.60 -17.59
N ARG A 215 5.16 3.98 -18.86
CA ARG A 215 5.22 5.38 -19.36
C ARG A 215 6.29 6.21 -18.63
N HIS A 216 5.90 6.87 -17.54
CA HIS A 216 6.72 7.81 -16.76
C HIS A 216 7.12 7.28 -15.39
N PHE A 217 6.54 6.17 -14.92
CA PHE A 217 6.79 5.62 -13.59
C PHE A 217 7.54 4.30 -13.64
N LYS A 218 8.48 4.17 -12.70
CA LYS A 218 9.12 2.89 -12.38
C LYS A 218 8.26 2.18 -11.34
N ILE A 219 7.93 0.93 -11.58
CA ILE A 219 7.05 0.15 -10.73
C ILE A 219 7.79 -1.10 -10.28
N LEU A 220 7.97 -1.26 -8.96
CA LEU A 220 8.58 -2.46 -8.42
C LEU A 220 7.61 -3.63 -8.43
N ARG A 221 8.16 -4.80 -8.76
CA ARG A 221 7.54 -6.11 -8.62
C ARG A 221 8.50 -7.00 -7.85
N THR A 222 8.18 -7.22 -6.59
CA THR A 222 8.98 -8.06 -5.69
C THR A 222 8.56 -9.52 -5.80
N PRO A 223 9.48 -10.49 -5.94
CA PRO A 223 9.18 -11.92 -5.84
C PRO A 223 8.56 -12.26 -4.48
N ILE A 224 7.39 -12.87 -4.44
CA ILE A 224 6.70 -13.23 -3.19
C ILE A 224 6.54 -14.73 -2.98
N LYS A 225 6.62 -15.54 -4.05
CA LYS A 225 6.52 -17.00 -3.96
C LYS A 225 7.15 -17.69 -5.17
N ILE A 226 7.86 -18.79 -4.93
CA ILE A 226 8.35 -19.70 -5.97
C ILE A 226 7.33 -20.82 -6.17
N ASN A 227 6.92 -21.08 -7.41
CA ASN A 227 5.98 -22.14 -7.78
C ASN A 227 6.59 -22.98 -8.92
N GLY A 228 7.35 -24.02 -8.57
CA GLY A 228 8.06 -24.86 -9.54
C GLY A 228 9.04 -24.05 -10.39
N THR A 229 8.75 -23.88 -11.67
CA THR A 229 9.58 -23.12 -12.62
C THR A 229 9.22 -21.64 -12.73
N SER A 230 8.14 -21.23 -12.08
CA SER A 230 7.56 -19.88 -12.15
C SER A 230 7.72 -19.12 -10.83
N ILE A 231 7.64 -17.79 -10.90
CA ILE A 231 7.75 -16.91 -9.74
C ILE A 231 6.50 -16.02 -9.69
N LYS A 232 5.86 -15.96 -8.52
CA LYS A 232 4.77 -15.03 -8.21
C LYS A 232 5.36 -13.74 -7.66
N PHE A 233 4.86 -12.60 -8.12
CA PHE A 233 5.31 -11.27 -7.74
C PHE A 233 4.20 -10.49 -7.01
N GLY A 234 4.59 -9.45 -6.25
CA GLY A 234 3.65 -8.46 -5.71
C GLY A 234 3.26 -7.47 -6.80
N GLY A 235 2.01 -7.50 -7.27
CA GLY A 235 1.57 -6.73 -8.43
C GLY A 235 1.42 -7.57 -9.69
N ASN A 236 0.42 -7.27 -10.53
CA ASN A 236 0.30 -7.88 -11.85
C ASN A 236 1.39 -7.35 -12.76
N ILE A 237 1.74 -8.19 -13.72
CA ILE A 237 2.73 -7.90 -14.74
C ILE A 237 1.95 -7.82 -16.04
N LYS A 238 1.68 -6.59 -16.48
CA LYS A 238 1.10 -6.38 -17.80
C LYS A 238 2.13 -6.82 -18.83
N LYS A 239 1.72 -7.61 -19.83
CA LYS A 239 2.50 -7.74 -21.06
C LYS A 239 2.71 -6.33 -21.60
N MET A 240 3.96 -5.91 -21.77
CA MET A 240 4.25 -4.76 -22.62
C MET A 240 3.80 -5.17 -24.02
N LYS A 241 2.74 -4.55 -24.53
CA LYS A 241 2.46 -4.60 -25.96
C LYS A 241 3.62 -3.86 -26.63
N MET A 242 4.29 -4.53 -27.57
CA MET A 242 5.18 -3.87 -28.51
C MET A 242 4.40 -2.81 -29.29
#